data_AF-A0A953ZA46-F1
#
_entry.id   AF-A0A953ZA46-F1
#
_cell.length_a   1.000
_cell.length_b   1.000
_cell.length_c   1.000
_cell.angle_alpha   90.00
_cell.angle_beta   90.00
_cell.angle_gamma   90.00
#
_symmetry.space_group_name_H-M   'P 1'
#
loop_
_entity.id
_entity.type
_entity.pdbx_description
1 polymer ?
#
loop_
_entity_poly.entity_id
_entity_poly.type
_entity_poly.pdbx_seq_one_letter_code
_entity_poly.pdbx_strand_id
1 'polypeptide(L)'
;MADAEGQEQAQAGEAQAAEGSLLDDIMSQSKMAPSDEGYEVAKLGVQAFLKEILAPDSKFAKADKAAVDLMIGEIDSKLSQQVDQILHNREVQKLESAWRGLKM
;
A
#
# COMPACT_ATOMS: atom_id res chain seq x y z
N MET A 1 49.60 -19.10 18.29
CA MET A 1 49.57 -18.39 17.00
C MET A 1 48.91 -19.36 16.02
N ALA A 2 47.67 -19.82 16.22
CA ALA A 2 46.42 -19.11 16.52
C ALA A 2 46.14 -18.02 15.48
N ASP A 3 44.94 -18.08 14.88
CA ASP A 3 44.37 -17.21 13.83
C ASP A 3 44.47 -17.77 12.39
N ALA A 4 43.74 -18.86 12.15
CA ALA A 4 43.35 -19.35 10.83
C ALA A 4 41.88 -19.77 10.83
N GLU A 5 40.98 -18.97 11.40
CA GLU A 5 39.53 -19.20 11.37
C GLU A 5 38.83 -17.85 11.39
N GLY A 6 38.18 -17.46 10.29
CA GLY A 6 37.38 -16.24 10.30
C GLY A 6 37.19 -15.61 8.93
N GLN A 7 36.73 -16.35 7.93
CA GLN A 7 36.15 -15.78 6.71
C GLN A 7 35.29 -16.81 5.94
N GLU A 8 34.45 -17.55 6.65
CA GLU A 8 33.35 -18.35 6.07
C GLU A 8 32.07 -18.04 6.83
N GLN A 9 31.58 -16.80 6.71
CA GLN A 9 30.23 -16.43 7.20
C GLN A 9 29.77 -15.10 6.58
N ALA A 10 29.59 -15.09 5.27
CA ALA A 10 28.87 -14.01 4.58
C ALA A 10 28.24 -14.46 3.26
N GLN A 11 27.78 -15.71 3.15
CA GLN A 11 27.00 -16.20 2.00
C GLN A 11 26.03 -17.29 2.47
N ALA A 12 25.08 -16.89 3.31
CA ALA A 12 23.91 -17.69 3.65
C ALA A 12 22.72 -16.74 3.85
N GLY A 13 22.29 -16.10 2.76
CA GLY A 13 21.16 -15.18 2.75
C GLY A 13 20.46 -15.02 1.40
N GLU A 14 20.88 -15.76 0.37
CA GLU A 14 20.29 -15.72 -0.97
C GLU A 14 20.01 -17.14 -1.45
N ALA A 15 19.18 -17.85 -0.71
CA ALA A 15 18.59 -19.10 -1.15
C ALA A 15 17.17 -19.18 -0.62
N GLN A 16 16.24 -18.56 -1.35
CA GLN A 16 14.83 -18.95 -1.56
C GLN A 16 14.01 -17.74 -2.05
N ALA A 17 14.17 -17.41 -3.33
CA ALA A 17 13.21 -16.59 -4.08
C ALA A 17 12.85 -17.29 -5.41
N ALA A 18 12.84 -18.62 -5.40
CA ALA A 18 12.67 -19.46 -6.58
C ALA A 18 11.78 -20.68 -6.31
N GLU A 19 10.68 -20.45 -5.59
CA GLU A 19 9.41 -21.17 -5.69
C GLU A 19 8.35 -20.05 -5.61
N GLY A 20 7.24 -20.13 -6.35
CA GLY A 20 6.30 -19.01 -6.55
C GLY A 20 6.07 -18.17 -5.29
N SER A 21 6.11 -16.84 -5.42
CA SER A 21 5.88 -15.96 -4.28
C SER A 21 4.53 -16.32 -3.66
N LEU A 22 4.43 -16.43 -2.32
CA LEU A 22 3.15 -16.66 -1.63
C LEU A 22 2.07 -15.65 -2.09
N LEU A 23 2.50 -14.45 -2.47
CA LEU A 23 1.62 -13.45 -3.07
C LEU A 23 1.08 -13.90 -4.43
N ASP A 24 1.91 -14.49 -5.29
CA ASP A 24 1.49 -15.03 -6.59
C ASP A 24 0.52 -16.22 -6.42
N ASP A 25 0.73 -17.06 -5.39
CA ASP A 25 -0.21 -18.13 -5.04
C ASP A 25 -1.58 -17.57 -4.61
N ILE A 26 -1.60 -16.51 -3.79
CA ILE A 26 -2.84 -15.82 -3.40
C ILE A 26 -3.53 -15.19 -4.62
N MET A 27 -2.75 -14.57 -5.51
CA MET A 27 -3.27 -13.98 -6.75
C MET A 27 -3.83 -15.05 -7.70
N SER A 28 -3.28 -16.27 -7.70
CA SER A 28 -3.80 -17.40 -8.50
C SER A 28 -5.19 -17.88 -8.07
N GLN A 29 -5.56 -17.66 -6.80
CA GLN A 29 -6.91 -17.94 -6.28
C GLN A 29 -7.93 -16.84 -6.66
N SER A 30 -7.45 -15.73 -7.22
CA SER A 30 -8.31 -14.66 -7.72
C SER A 30 -8.87 -15.02 -9.10
N LYS A 31 -9.92 -14.31 -9.53
CA LYS A 31 -10.48 -14.42 -10.88
C LYS A 31 -9.72 -13.58 -11.92
N MET A 32 -8.53 -13.07 -11.59
CA MET A 32 -7.72 -12.24 -12.49
C MET A 32 -6.56 -13.05 -13.05
N ALA A 33 -6.41 -13.03 -14.37
CA ALA A 33 -5.24 -13.57 -15.04
C ALA A 33 -4.08 -12.55 -14.99
N PRO A 34 -2.81 -13.00 -15.00
CA PRO A 34 -1.66 -12.11 -15.13
C PRO A 34 -1.68 -11.22 -16.38
N SER A 35 -2.43 -11.62 -17.42
CA SER A 35 -2.63 -10.86 -18.65
C SER A 35 -3.73 -9.79 -18.54
N ASP A 36 -4.52 -9.79 -17.48
CA ASP A 36 -5.63 -8.86 -17.32
C ASP A 36 -5.11 -7.45 -17.02
N GLU A 37 -5.76 -6.46 -17.62
CA GLU A 37 -5.48 -5.07 -17.33
C GLU A 37 -5.77 -4.77 -15.85
N GLY A 38 -4.77 -4.24 -15.15
CA GLY A 38 -4.86 -3.97 -13.72
C GLY A 38 -4.43 -5.13 -12.80
N TYR A 39 -3.95 -6.26 -13.32
CA TYR A 39 -3.37 -7.34 -12.49
C TYR A 39 -2.25 -6.82 -11.57
N GLU A 40 -1.32 -6.04 -12.11
CA GLU A 40 -0.22 -5.44 -11.35
C GLU A 40 -0.73 -4.48 -10.26
N VAL A 41 -1.79 -3.70 -10.56
CA VAL A 41 -2.42 -2.80 -9.59
C VAL A 41 -3.10 -3.59 -8.47
N ALA A 42 -3.80 -4.67 -8.82
CA ALA A 42 -4.42 -5.56 -7.86
C ALA A 42 -3.37 -6.24 -6.97
N LYS A 43 -2.26 -6.72 -7.57
CA LYS A 43 -1.13 -7.31 -6.84
C LYS A 43 -0.53 -6.35 -5.81
N LEU A 44 -0.29 -5.10 -6.22
CA LEU A 44 0.17 -4.03 -5.32
C LEU A 44 -0.83 -3.76 -4.20
N GLY A 45 -2.13 -3.72 -4.52
CA GLY A 45 -3.21 -3.54 -3.55
C GLY A 45 -3.25 -4.65 -2.50
N VAL A 46 -3.17 -5.92 -2.93
CA VAL A 46 -3.13 -7.08 -2.03
C VAL A 46 -1.87 -7.06 -1.16
N GLN A 47 -0.71 -6.70 -1.74
CA GLN A 47 0.52 -6.57 -0.98
C GLN A 47 0.42 -5.48 0.11
N ALA A 48 -0.12 -4.31 -0.23
CA ALA A 48 -0.33 -3.22 0.72
C ALA A 48 -1.33 -3.60 1.82
N PHE A 49 -2.41 -4.29 1.45
CA PHE A 49 -3.41 -4.78 2.39
C PHE A 49 -2.84 -5.79 3.39
N LEU A 50 -2.09 -6.79 2.91
CA LEU A 50 -1.43 -7.77 3.78
C LEU A 50 -0.41 -7.10 4.71
N LYS A 51 0.35 -6.13 4.21
CA LYS A 51 1.30 -5.37 5.03
C LYS A 51 0.61 -4.65 6.18
N GLU A 52 -0.54 -4.04 5.94
CA GLU A 52 -1.30 -3.34 6.98
C GLU A 52 -1.89 -4.31 8.00
N ILE A 53 -2.48 -5.42 7.56
CA ILE A 53 -3.09 -6.41 8.47
C ILE A 53 -2.05 -7.09 9.37
N LEU A 54 -0.86 -7.35 8.83
CA LEU A 54 0.24 -7.99 9.55
C LEU A 54 1.04 -7.01 10.41
N ALA A 55 0.72 -5.72 10.37
CA ALA A 55 1.39 -4.73 11.21
C ALA A 55 1.07 -5.02 12.70
N PRO A 56 2.05 -4.83 13.61
CA PRO A 56 1.88 -5.13 15.03
C PRO A 56 0.75 -4.33 15.72
N ASP A 57 0.43 -3.15 15.20
CA ASP A 57 -0.67 -2.28 15.67
C ASP A 57 -1.90 -2.35 14.77
N SER A 58 -2.02 -3.41 13.95
CA SER A 58 -3.16 -3.60 13.07
C SER A 58 -4.46 -3.60 13.89
N LYS A 59 -5.35 -2.67 13.55
CA LYS A 59 -6.72 -2.65 14.08
C LYS A 59 -7.57 -3.78 13.48
N PHE A 60 -7.04 -4.52 12.51
CA PHE A 60 -7.75 -5.53 11.75
C PHE A 60 -7.41 -6.92 12.28
N ALA A 61 -8.39 -7.57 12.90
CA ALA A 61 -8.22 -8.92 13.42
C ALA A 61 -8.23 -10.00 12.31
N LYS A 62 -8.82 -9.69 11.15
CA LYS A 62 -9.00 -10.62 10.02
C LYS A 62 -8.93 -9.90 8.68
N ALA A 63 -8.47 -10.62 7.65
CA ALA A 63 -8.53 -10.21 6.25
C ALA A 63 -9.93 -10.50 5.69
N ASP A 64 -10.89 -9.61 5.98
CA ASP A 64 -12.24 -9.68 5.46
C ASP A 64 -12.65 -8.38 4.76
N LYS A 65 -13.85 -8.38 4.17
CA LYS A 65 -14.39 -7.19 3.49
C LYS A 65 -14.52 -6.00 4.45
N ALA A 66 -14.88 -6.23 5.70
CA ALA A 66 -15.05 -5.16 6.67
C ALA A 66 -13.72 -4.45 6.99
N ALA A 67 -12.61 -5.20 7.04
CA ALA A 67 -11.28 -4.62 7.17
C ALA A 67 -10.95 -3.69 5.99
N VAL A 68 -11.26 -4.12 4.76
CA VAL A 68 -11.08 -3.27 3.56
C VAL A 68 -11.94 -2.00 3.64
N ASP A 69 -13.23 -2.13 3.96
CA ASP A 69 -14.15 -0.99 4.05
C ASP A 69 -13.69 0.01 5.12
N LEU A 70 -13.16 -0.47 6.26
CA LEU A 70 -12.59 0.38 7.31
C LEU A 70 -11.29 1.07 6.85
N MET A 71 -10.40 0.37 6.14
CA MET A 71 -9.18 0.97 5.58
C MET A 71 -9.52 2.09 4.59
N ILE A 72 -10.51 1.88 3.72
CA ILE A 72 -11.01 2.92 2.81
C ILE A 72 -11.51 4.12 3.61
N GLY A 73 -12.32 3.90 4.65
CA GLY A 73 -12.81 4.99 5.50
C GLY A 73 -11.70 5.78 6.21
N GLU A 74 -10.65 5.12 6.68
CA GLU A 74 -9.48 5.81 7.26
C GLU A 74 -8.72 6.64 6.23
N ILE A 75 -8.56 6.13 5.00
CA ILE A 75 -7.94 6.87 3.89
C ILE A 75 -8.79 8.08 3.53
N ASP A 76 -10.10 7.90 3.35
CA ASP A 76 -11.03 8.98 3.02
C ASP A 76 -11.03 10.06 4.09
N SER A 77 -10.96 9.70 5.37
CA SER A 77 -10.86 10.66 6.47
C SER A 77 -9.57 11.48 6.38
N LYS A 78 -8.42 10.82 6.17
CA LYS A 78 -7.11 11.49 6.05
C LYS A 78 -7.07 12.41 4.82
N LEU A 79 -7.54 11.94 3.68
CA LEU A 79 -7.62 12.72 2.44
C LEU A 79 -8.56 13.91 2.62
N SER A 80 -9.74 13.70 3.19
CA SER A 80 -10.71 14.78 3.44
C SER A 80 -10.10 15.87 4.31
N GLN A 81 -9.40 15.51 5.39
CA GLN A 81 -8.74 16.49 6.26
C GLN A 81 -7.65 17.28 5.53
N GLN A 82 -6.85 16.63 4.68
CA GLN A 82 -5.80 17.30 3.93
C GLN A 82 -6.38 18.23 2.87
N VAL A 83 -7.38 17.75 2.12
CA VAL A 83 -8.08 18.55 1.11
C VAL A 83 -8.77 19.73 1.75
N ASP A 84 -9.41 19.55 2.91
CA ASP A 84 -10.05 20.62 3.66
C ASP A 84 -9.06 21.73 4.02
N GLN A 85 -7.87 21.38 4.52
CA GLN A 85 -6.81 22.34 4.82
C GLN A 85 -6.31 23.09 3.57
N ILE A 86 -6.18 22.39 2.44
CA ILE A 86 -5.74 22.99 1.17
C ILE A 86 -6.80 23.97 0.67
N LEU A 87 -8.07 23.57 0.64
CA LEU A 87 -9.16 24.39 0.13
C LEU A 87 -9.50 25.58 1.05
N HIS A 88 -9.28 25.44 2.36
CA HIS A 88 -9.47 26.54 3.31
C HIS A 88 -8.25 27.46 3.43
N ASN A 89 -7.21 27.23 2.64
CA ASN A 89 -6.10 28.16 2.56
C ASN A 89 -6.53 29.47 1.88
N ARG A 90 -6.18 30.61 2.48
CA ARG A 90 -6.56 31.95 1.98
C ARG A 90 -6.10 32.22 0.55
N GLU A 91 -4.92 31.72 0.15
CA GLU A 91 -4.39 31.91 -1.20
C GLU A 91 -5.21 31.14 -2.23
N VAL A 92 -5.55 29.89 -1.90
CA VAL A 92 -6.39 29.02 -2.72
C VAL A 92 -7.79 29.63 -2.88
N GLN A 93 -8.42 30.06 -1.78
CA GLN A 93 -9.74 30.69 -1.80
C GLN A 93 -9.77 32.00 -2.61
N LYS A 94 -8.71 32.82 -2.51
CA LYS A 94 -8.60 34.06 -3.29
C LYS A 94 -8.56 33.75 -4.79
N LEU A 95 -7.75 32.78 -5.20
CA LEU A 95 -7.66 32.35 -6.60
C LEU A 95 -8.98 31.75 -7.08
N GLU A 96 -9.59 30.87 -6.29
CA GLU A 96 -10.87 30.23 -6.60
C GLU A 96 -12.00 31.26 -6.75
N SER A 97 -12.05 32.28 -5.88
CA SER A 97 -13.05 33.35 -5.97
C SER A 97 -12.92 34.18 -7.25
N ALA A 98 -11.68 34.48 -7.68
CA ALA A 98 -11.43 35.19 -8.93
C ALA A 98 -11.85 34.35 -10.16
N TRP A 99 -11.58 33.05 -10.13
CA TRP A 99 -11.95 32.13 -11.22
C TRP A 99 -13.46 31.86 -11.27
N ARG A 100 -14.11 31.67 -10.12
CA ARG A 100 -15.57 31.54 -10.05
C ARG A 100 -16.29 32.80 -10.51
N GLY A 101 -15.73 33.98 -10.22
CA GLY A 101 -16.25 35.26 -10.70
C GLY A 101 -16.17 35.44 -12.22
N LEU A 102 -15.19 34.83 -12.89
CA LEU A 102 -15.04 34.88 -14.36
C LEU A 102 -15.94 33.88 -15.10
N LYS A 103 -16.41 32.83 -14.41
CA LYS A 103 -17.29 31.81 -14.98
C LYS A 103 -18.76 32.26 -15.05
N MET A 104 -19.10 33.37 -14.38
CA MET A 104 -20.36 34.09 -14.49
C MET A 104 -20.24 35.18 -15.55
#